data_AF-A0A8D2L6M7-F1
#
_entry.id   AF-A0A8D2L6M7-F1
#
_cell.length_a   1.000
_cell.length_b   1.000
_cell.length_c   1.000
_cell.angle_alpha   90.00
_cell.angle_beta   90.00
_cell.angle_gamma   90.00
#
_symmetry.space_group_name_H-M   'P 1'
#
loop_
_entity.id
_entity.type
_entity.pdbx_description
1 polymer ?
#
loop_
_entity_poly.entity_id
_entity_poly.type
_entity_poly.pdbx_seq_one_letter_code
_entity_poly.pdbx_strand_id
1 'polypeptide(L)'
;MGTAVQEHWEDHTFPKPVAWLGMNVFLFVTFFLTFERGEKYFYTREILGSALAWARASAKCLNFNSFLILLPVCRNLLSFLRGSCLCCSRTLRRQLDHNLTFHKLVAYMIVLHTAIHVIAHLCNVEWYIDAAQATDGSLASIVSRLHWNDGRWLNPIHSNTTVRALGLCLVKPRTGVPRRPAILRRIC
;
A
#
# COMPACT_ATOMS: atom_id res chain seq x y z
N MET A 1 23.07 39.92 -5.18
CA MET A 1 21.81 39.71 -5.92
C MET A 1 21.35 38.25 -5.78
N GLY A 2 20.93 37.81 -4.59
CA GLY A 2 20.63 36.38 -4.40
C GLY A 2 19.75 36.01 -3.20
N THR A 3 19.12 36.95 -2.49
CA THR A 3 18.40 36.63 -1.23
C THR A 3 16.94 37.06 -1.22
N ALA A 4 16.54 38.14 -1.92
CA ALA A 4 15.16 38.64 -1.85
C ALA A 4 14.11 37.80 -2.64
N VAL A 5 14.53 37.02 -3.64
CA VAL A 5 13.60 36.21 -4.46
C VAL A 5 13.36 34.83 -3.86
N GLN A 6 14.16 34.35 -2.91
CA GLN A 6 13.98 33.03 -2.29
C GLN A 6 13.12 33.11 -1.01
N GLU A 7 13.26 34.19 -0.22
CA GLU A 7 12.58 34.34 1.08
C GLU A 7 11.10 34.73 0.97
N HIS A 8 10.65 35.29 -0.16
CA HIS A 8 9.24 35.66 -0.36
C HIS A 8 8.32 34.47 -0.66
N TRP A 9 8.86 33.30 -1.03
CA TRP A 9 8.04 32.13 -1.42
C TRP A 9 7.78 31.14 -0.28
N GLU A 10 8.50 31.21 0.84
CA GLU A 10 8.49 30.13 1.85
C GLU A 10 7.41 30.22 2.94
N ASP A 11 6.83 31.38 3.28
CA ASP A 11 6.19 31.48 4.62
C ASP A 11 4.65 31.27 4.73
N HIS A 12 3.88 31.17 3.64
CA HIS A 12 2.40 31.10 3.77
C HIS A 12 1.68 30.02 2.93
N THR A 13 2.40 29.27 2.10
CA THR A 13 1.83 28.22 1.23
C THR A 13 2.35 26.80 1.55
N PHE A 14 3.48 26.72 2.26
CA PHE A 14 4.17 25.47 2.61
C PHE A 14 3.54 24.57 3.70
N PRO A 15 2.83 25.04 4.74
CA PRO A 15 2.42 24.14 5.83
C PRO A 15 1.35 23.12 5.41
N LYS A 16 0.63 23.37 4.32
CA LYS A 16 -0.54 22.56 3.91
C LYS A 16 -0.14 21.24 3.22
N PRO A 17 0.71 21.21 2.17
CA PRO A 17 1.17 19.95 1.59
C PRO A 17 2.01 19.14 2.58
N VAL A 18 2.79 19.79 3.46
CA VAL A 18 3.56 19.11 4.52
C VAL A 18 2.65 18.44 5.54
N ALA A 19 1.58 19.11 5.99
CA ALA A 19 0.60 18.50 6.90
C ALA A 19 -0.15 17.33 6.26
N TRP A 20 -0.53 17.44 4.97
CA TRP A 20 -1.16 16.34 4.24
C TRP A 20 -0.22 15.16 4.01
N LEU A 21 1.04 15.43 3.66
CA LEU A 21 2.07 14.39 3.51
C LEU A 21 2.32 13.70 4.85
N GLY A 22 2.46 14.48 5.93
CA GLY A 22 2.59 13.98 7.29
C GLY A 22 1.43 13.08 7.71
N MET A 23 0.19 13.46 7.38
CA MET A 23 -0.99 12.62 7.66
C MET A 23 -1.01 11.32 6.85
N ASN A 24 -0.58 11.35 5.58
CA ASN A 24 -0.43 10.14 4.78
C ASN A 24 0.64 9.20 5.33
N VAL A 25 1.80 9.74 5.72
CA VAL A 25 2.89 8.96 6.32
C VAL A 25 2.44 8.40 7.67
N PHE A 26 1.78 9.20 8.50
CA PHE A 26 1.25 8.75 9.78
C PHE A 26 0.24 7.61 9.62
N LEU A 27 -0.71 7.73 8.69
CA LEU A 27 -1.66 6.66 8.38
C LEU A 27 -0.91 5.40 7.91
N PHE A 28 0.02 5.56 6.98
CA PHE A 28 0.81 4.45 6.44
C PHE A 28 1.55 3.70 7.55
N VAL A 29 2.33 4.42 8.36
CA VAL A 29 3.14 3.85 9.45
C VAL A 29 2.25 3.21 10.53
N THR A 30 1.16 3.86 10.91
CA THR A 30 0.26 3.33 11.95
C THR A 30 -0.37 2.01 11.52
N PHE A 31 -0.91 1.95 10.29
CA PHE A 31 -1.46 0.71 9.76
C PHE A 31 -0.37 -0.33 9.53
N PHE A 32 0.77 0.06 8.98
CA PHE A 32 1.92 -0.82 8.78
C PHE A 32 2.31 -1.50 10.10
N LEU A 33 2.54 -0.74 11.17
CA LEU A 33 2.90 -1.29 12.49
C LEU A 33 1.78 -2.15 13.09
N THR A 34 0.51 -1.80 12.84
CA THR A 34 -0.63 -2.60 13.31
C THR A 34 -0.66 -3.99 12.66
N PHE A 35 -0.37 -4.08 11.36
CA PHE A 35 -0.31 -5.36 10.65
C PHE A 35 1.02 -6.10 10.87
N GLU A 36 2.12 -5.36 11.05
CA GLU A 36 3.45 -5.93 11.34
C GLU A 36 3.50 -6.54 12.73
N ARG A 37 2.85 -5.93 13.74
CA ARG A 37 2.93 -6.34 15.17
C ARG A 37 1.66 -7.03 15.69
N GLY A 38 0.55 -6.94 14.99
CA GLY A 38 -0.72 -7.51 15.46
C GLY A 38 -0.67 -9.04 15.54
N GLU A 39 -0.92 -9.60 16.73
CA GLU A 39 -0.90 -11.06 16.94
C GLU A 39 -1.97 -11.81 16.14
N LYS A 40 -3.09 -11.14 15.82
CA LYS A 40 -4.16 -11.68 14.98
C LYS A 40 -3.70 -12.11 13.58
N TYR A 41 -2.59 -11.54 13.09
CA TYR A 41 -2.06 -11.81 11.75
C TYR A 41 -0.83 -12.70 11.77
N PHE A 42 -0.47 -13.29 12.91
CA PHE A 42 0.74 -14.10 13.08
C PHE A 42 0.87 -15.18 11.99
N TYR A 43 -0.12 -16.06 11.85
CA TYR A 43 -0.10 -17.15 10.86
C TYR A 43 -0.01 -16.67 9.41
N THR A 44 -0.68 -15.56 9.09
CA THR A 44 -0.63 -14.97 7.74
C THR A 44 0.71 -14.28 7.50
N ARG A 45 1.34 -13.70 8.53
CA ARG A 45 2.69 -13.11 8.42
C ARG A 45 3.77 -14.18 8.29
N GLU A 46 3.60 -15.36 8.85
CA GLU A 46 4.55 -16.46 8.65
C GLU A 46 4.60 -16.95 7.18
N ILE A 47 3.49 -16.84 6.44
CA ILE A 47 3.44 -17.17 5.01
C ILE A 47 3.80 -15.94 4.15
N LEU A 48 3.22 -14.77 4.45
CA LEU A 48 3.25 -13.59 3.60
C LEU A 48 4.15 -12.44 4.13
N GLY A 49 4.91 -12.66 5.18
CA GLY A 49 5.87 -11.71 5.75
C GLY A 49 5.34 -10.28 5.91
N SER A 50 6.25 -9.31 5.76
CA SER A 50 5.94 -7.88 5.80
C SER A 50 5.18 -7.41 4.54
N ALA A 51 5.18 -8.17 3.43
CA ALA A 51 4.47 -7.80 2.20
C ALA A 51 2.96 -7.64 2.41
N LEU A 52 2.36 -8.44 3.30
CA LEU A 52 0.98 -8.25 3.73
C LEU A 52 0.76 -6.87 4.36
N ALA A 53 1.65 -6.44 5.26
CA ALA A 53 1.55 -5.14 5.93
C ALA A 53 1.70 -3.99 4.92
N TRP A 54 2.65 -4.09 3.99
CA TRP A 54 2.83 -3.14 2.88
C TRP A 54 1.57 -3.04 2.00
N ALA A 55 0.96 -4.16 1.62
CA ALA A 55 -0.25 -4.19 0.79
C ALA A 55 -1.45 -3.56 1.50
N ARG A 56 -1.62 -3.84 2.80
CA ARG A 56 -2.76 -3.34 3.59
C ARG A 56 -2.61 -1.87 3.96
N ALA A 57 -1.42 -1.43 4.35
CA ALA A 57 -1.12 -0.04 4.66
C ALA A 57 -1.30 0.85 3.41
N SER A 58 -0.75 0.43 2.26
CA SER A 58 -0.91 1.16 1.00
C SER A 58 -2.38 1.24 0.55
N ALA A 59 -3.17 0.17 0.70
CA ALA A 59 -4.60 0.19 0.39
C ALA A 59 -5.39 1.19 1.26
N LYS A 60 -5.05 1.34 2.54
CA LYS A 60 -5.70 2.33 3.42
C LYS A 60 -5.35 3.75 3.02
N CYS A 61 -4.09 4.03 2.71
CA CYS A 61 -3.68 5.32 2.19
C CYS A 61 -4.30 5.61 0.81
N LEU A 62 -4.42 4.60 -0.05
CA LEU A 62 -5.09 4.74 -1.35
C LEU A 62 -6.56 5.15 -1.18
N ASN A 63 -7.31 4.47 -0.30
CA ASN A 63 -8.71 4.82 -0.01
C ASN A 63 -8.85 6.25 0.54
N PHE A 64 -7.93 6.67 1.42
CA PHE A 64 -7.90 8.03 1.94
C PHE A 64 -7.64 9.06 0.83
N ASN A 65 -6.63 8.84 0.00
CA ASN A 65 -6.30 9.75 -1.11
C ASN A 65 -7.40 9.78 -2.19
N SER A 66 -8.07 8.65 -2.45
CA SER A 66 -9.21 8.56 -3.36
C SER A 66 -10.44 9.33 -2.85
N PHE A 67 -10.64 9.43 -1.54
CA PHE A 67 -11.65 10.34 -0.99
C PHE A 67 -11.23 11.80 -1.15
N LEU A 68 -9.95 12.12 -0.88
CA LEU A 68 -9.42 13.48 -0.96
C LEU A 68 -9.42 14.06 -2.38
N ILE A 69 -9.22 13.24 -3.43
CA ILE A 69 -9.25 13.69 -4.82
C ILE A 69 -10.66 14.06 -5.31
N LEU A 70 -11.70 13.52 -4.67
CA LEU A 70 -13.12 13.84 -4.95
C LEU A 70 -13.58 15.14 -4.30
N LEU A 71 -12.96 15.55 -3.18
CA LEU A 71 -13.27 16.81 -2.50
C LEU A 71 -13.25 18.06 -3.41
N PRO A 72 -12.25 18.27 -4.31
CA PRO A 72 -12.28 19.42 -5.21
C PRO A 72 -13.44 19.45 -6.21
N VAL A 73 -14.10 18.31 -6.44
CA VAL A 73 -15.19 18.16 -7.42
C VAL A 73 -16.57 18.26 -6.74
N CYS A 74 -16.73 17.74 -5.52
CA CYS A 74 -18.01 17.69 -4.81
C CYS A 74 -18.35 18.99 -4.04
N ARG A 75 -18.53 20.10 -4.77
CA ARG A 75 -18.84 21.43 -4.18
C ARG A 75 -20.10 21.46 -3.30
N ASN A 76 -21.12 20.66 -3.60
CA ASN A 76 -22.36 20.58 -2.81
C ASN A 76 -22.17 19.88 -1.46
N LEU A 77 -21.35 18.81 -1.41
CA LEU A 77 -21.00 18.13 -0.16
C LEU A 77 -20.18 19.04 0.77
N LEU A 78 -19.30 19.86 0.18
CA LEU A 78 -18.54 20.89 0.89
C LEU A 78 -19.45 21.97 1.49
N SER A 79 -20.49 22.40 0.78
CA SER A 79 -21.50 23.31 1.30
C SER A 79 -22.31 22.70 2.45
N PHE A 80 -22.55 21.39 2.44
CA PHE A 80 -23.21 20.66 3.54
C PHE A 80 -22.29 20.53 4.77
N LEU A 81 -21.02 20.16 4.56
CA LEU A 81 -19.99 20.11 5.62
C LEU A 81 -19.74 21.48 6.27
N ARG A 82 -19.93 22.58 5.52
CA ARG A 82 -19.87 23.96 6.04
C ARG A 82 -20.93 24.24 7.11
N GLY A 83 -22.10 23.60 7.03
CA GLY A 83 -23.13 23.68 8.08
C GLY A 83 -22.77 22.89 9.35
N SER A 84 -21.89 21.88 9.23
CA SER A 84 -21.57 20.95 10.32
C SER A 84 -20.26 21.26 11.05
N CYS A 85 -19.31 22.01 10.46
CA CYS A 85 -17.99 22.24 11.06
C CYS A 85 -17.47 23.68 10.81
N LEU A 86 -17.82 24.61 11.72
CA LEU A 86 -17.48 26.04 11.64
C LEU A 86 -15.95 26.32 11.69
N CYS A 87 -15.15 25.45 12.30
CA CYS A 87 -13.70 25.66 12.48
C CYS A 87 -12.84 25.07 11.34
N CYS A 88 -13.16 23.89 10.80
CA CYS A 88 -12.38 23.26 9.71
C CYS A 88 -12.67 23.86 8.32
N SER A 89 -13.79 24.56 8.17
CA SER A 89 -14.28 25.04 6.86
C SER A 89 -13.36 26.11 6.24
N ARG A 90 -12.66 26.93 7.04
CA ARG A 90 -11.75 27.97 6.52
C ARG A 90 -10.49 27.39 5.86
N THR A 91 -9.90 26.35 6.45
CA THR A 91 -8.71 25.67 5.93
C THR A 91 -9.03 24.86 4.69
N LEU A 92 -10.17 24.16 4.68
CA LEU A 92 -10.66 23.42 3.51
C LEU A 92 -10.99 24.35 2.34
N ARG A 93 -11.63 25.50 2.62
CA ARG A 93 -11.92 26.52 1.59
C ARG A 93 -10.65 27.08 0.96
N ARG A 94 -9.62 27.35 1.77
CA ARG A 94 -8.32 27.87 1.30
C ARG A 94 -7.45 26.80 0.60
N GLN A 95 -7.75 25.52 0.79
CA GLN A 95 -7.18 24.42 -0.01
C GLN A 95 -7.91 24.26 -1.36
N LEU A 96 -9.21 24.55 -1.38
CA LEU A 96 -10.05 24.51 -2.58
C LEU A 96 -9.72 25.65 -3.56
N ASP A 97 -9.24 26.81 -3.09
CA ASP A 97 -8.81 27.92 -3.97
C ASP A 97 -7.50 27.62 -4.75
N HIS A 98 -6.79 26.53 -4.40
CA HIS A 98 -5.63 25.98 -5.12
C HIS A 98 -5.85 24.51 -5.53
N ASN A 99 -7.11 24.16 -5.75
CA ASN A 99 -7.66 22.85 -6.10
C ASN A 99 -6.91 22.10 -7.21
N LEU A 100 -6.45 22.77 -8.27
CA LEU A 100 -5.77 22.09 -9.38
C LEU A 100 -4.37 21.57 -8.98
N THR A 101 -3.59 22.36 -8.25
CA THR A 101 -2.27 21.97 -7.78
C THR A 101 -2.36 20.89 -6.70
N PHE A 102 -3.35 21.00 -5.79
CA PHE A 102 -3.61 19.97 -4.79
C PHE A 102 -4.10 18.66 -5.42
N HIS A 103 -4.98 18.72 -6.41
CA HIS A 103 -5.44 17.54 -7.16
C HIS A 103 -4.29 16.80 -7.85
N LYS A 104 -3.34 17.54 -8.47
CA LYS A 104 -2.13 16.96 -9.06
C LYS A 104 -1.26 16.25 -8.02
N LEU A 105 -1.03 16.86 -6.86
CA LEU A 105 -0.24 16.24 -5.77
C LEU A 105 -0.90 14.96 -5.23
N VAL A 106 -2.22 14.98 -5.01
CA VAL A 106 -2.97 13.78 -4.57
C VAL A 106 -2.91 12.70 -5.64
N ALA A 107 -3.03 13.04 -6.93
CA ALA A 107 -2.92 12.09 -8.03
C ALA A 107 -1.55 11.39 -8.05
N TYR A 108 -0.44 12.12 -7.87
CA TYR A 108 0.89 11.51 -7.78
C TYR A 108 1.00 10.52 -6.60
N MET A 109 0.43 10.84 -5.44
CA MET A 109 0.44 9.92 -4.30
C MET A 109 -0.47 8.70 -4.48
N ILE A 110 -1.59 8.83 -5.19
CA ILE A 110 -2.43 7.69 -5.57
C ILE A 110 -1.62 6.73 -6.44
N VAL A 111 -0.91 7.24 -7.45
CA VAL A 111 -0.05 6.42 -8.31
C VAL A 111 1.04 5.72 -7.50
N LEU A 112 1.72 6.45 -6.61
CA LEU A 112 2.77 5.88 -5.75
C LEU A 112 2.22 4.75 -4.85
N HIS A 113 1.13 4.99 -4.12
CA HIS A 113 0.53 3.96 -3.26
C HIS A 113 -0.03 2.79 -4.07
N THR A 114 -0.54 3.03 -5.27
CA THR A 114 -0.99 1.96 -6.18
C THR A 114 0.20 1.09 -6.61
N ALA A 115 1.32 1.69 -6.99
CA ALA A 115 2.52 0.94 -7.33
C ALA A 115 3.01 0.07 -6.16
N ILE A 116 3.10 0.64 -4.94
CA ILE A 116 3.46 -0.11 -3.73
C ILE A 116 2.46 -1.24 -3.46
N HIS A 117 1.16 -0.96 -3.59
CA HIS A 117 0.09 -1.94 -3.38
C HIS A 117 0.20 -3.12 -4.35
N VAL A 118 0.40 -2.85 -5.65
CA VAL A 118 0.55 -3.88 -6.69
C VAL A 118 1.81 -4.70 -6.46
N ILE A 119 2.96 -4.06 -6.20
CA ILE A 119 4.23 -4.76 -5.93
C ILE A 119 4.08 -5.66 -4.70
N ALA A 120 3.48 -5.17 -3.62
CA ALA A 120 3.24 -5.96 -2.42
C ALA A 120 2.31 -7.16 -2.68
N HIS A 121 1.30 -7.00 -3.55
CA HIS A 121 0.46 -8.12 -3.99
C HIS A 121 1.23 -9.15 -4.83
N LEU A 122 2.15 -8.72 -5.69
CA LEU A 122 3.01 -9.62 -6.46
C LEU A 122 3.92 -10.43 -5.52
N CYS A 123 4.58 -9.78 -4.55
CA CYS A 123 5.39 -10.48 -3.54
C CYS A 123 4.55 -11.46 -2.71
N ASN A 124 3.32 -11.10 -2.34
CA ASN A 124 2.39 -12.00 -1.66
C ASN A 124 2.11 -13.27 -2.48
N VAL A 125 1.91 -13.14 -3.80
CA VAL A 125 1.67 -14.28 -4.69
C VAL A 125 2.90 -15.16 -4.82
N GLU A 126 4.09 -14.57 -4.96
CA GLU A 126 5.36 -15.31 -4.99
C GLU A 126 5.56 -16.13 -3.72
N TRP A 127 5.33 -15.53 -2.54
CA TRP A 127 5.50 -16.22 -1.26
C TRP A 127 4.46 -17.33 -1.04
N TYR A 128 3.23 -17.16 -1.53
CA TYR A 128 2.25 -18.25 -1.54
C TYR A 128 2.66 -19.43 -2.43
N ILE A 129 3.30 -19.16 -3.58
CA ILE A 129 3.81 -20.20 -4.47
C ILE A 129 4.98 -20.93 -3.81
N ASP A 130 5.92 -20.18 -3.23
CA ASP A 130 7.08 -20.74 -2.54
C ASP A 130 6.63 -21.61 -1.34
N ALA A 131 5.69 -21.13 -0.52
CA ALA A 131 5.14 -21.88 0.60
C ALA A 131 4.33 -23.12 0.17
N ALA A 132 3.75 -23.14 -1.03
CA ALA A 132 3.08 -24.32 -1.59
C ALA A 132 4.07 -25.37 -2.11
N GLN A 133 5.19 -24.94 -2.68
CA GLN A 133 6.24 -25.82 -3.23
C GLN A 133 7.24 -26.30 -2.16
N ALA A 134 7.37 -25.57 -1.05
CA ALA A 134 8.23 -25.92 0.05
C ALA A 134 7.91 -27.33 0.58
N THR A 135 8.93 -28.18 0.63
CA THR A 135 8.86 -29.56 1.16
C THR A 135 9.77 -29.71 2.38
N ASP A 136 10.10 -28.58 3.02
CA ASP A 136 11.05 -28.47 4.12
C ASP A 136 10.41 -28.70 5.50
N GLY A 137 9.09 -28.92 5.55
CA GLY A 137 8.36 -29.06 6.81
C GLY A 137 8.34 -27.78 7.65
N SER A 138 8.66 -26.63 7.03
CA SER A 138 8.59 -25.33 7.70
C SER A 138 7.17 -25.00 8.15
N LEU A 139 7.03 -24.13 9.14
CA LEU A 139 5.72 -23.65 9.60
C LEU A 139 4.91 -23.08 8.43
N ALA A 140 5.54 -22.33 7.53
CA ALA A 140 4.90 -21.82 6.31
C ALA A 140 4.40 -22.95 5.38
N SER A 141 5.16 -24.04 5.19
CA SER A 141 4.73 -25.16 4.34
C SER A 141 3.59 -25.97 4.97
N ILE A 142 3.56 -26.10 6.30
CA ILE A 142 2.50 -26.80 7.03
C ILE A 142 1.22 -25.95 7.00
N VAL A 143 1.34 -24.66 7.29
CA VAL A 143 0.23 -23.71 7.34
C VAL A 143 -0.32 -23.40 5.95
N SER A 144 0.47 -23.53 4.88
CA SER A 144 -0.03 -23.43 3.50
C SER A 144 -0.93 -24.60 3.08
N ARG A 145 -0.67 -25.81 3.61
CA ARG A 145 -1.44 -27.03 3.32
C ARG A 145 -2.64 -27.23 4.25
N LEU A 146 -2.71 -26.46 5.34
CA LEU A 146 -3.82 -26.47 6.27
C LEU A 146 -5.09 -25.97 5.57
N HIS A 147 -6.11 -26.82 5.60
CA HIS A 147 -7.46 -26.49 5.16
C HIS A 147 -8.44 -26.72 6.30
N TRP A 148 -9.47 -25.90 6.32
CA TRP A 148 -10.62 -26.15 7.18
C TRP A 148 -11.57 -27.14 6.50
N ASN A 149 -12.28 -27.94 7.28
CA ASN A 149 -13.23 -28.98 6.80
C ASN A 149 -14.32 -28.47 5.83
N ASP A 150 -14.49 -27.14 5.73
CA ASP A 150 -15.40 -26.48 4.79
C ASP A 150 -14.77 -26.15 3.41
N GLY A 151 -13.59 -26.70 3.11
CA GLY A 151 -12.86 -26.42 1.87
C GLY A 151 -12.22 -25.02 1.81
N ARG A 152 -12.13 -24.32 2.96
CA ARG A 152 -11.46 -23.02 3.07
C ARG A 152 -9.97 -23.24 3.33
N TRP A 153 -9.16 -22.96 2.31
CA TRP A 153 -7.71 -23.04 2.36
C TRP A 153 -7.12 -21.72 2.85
N LEU A 154 -6.09 -21.79 3.70
CA LEU A 154 -5.38 -20.57 4.10
C LEU A 154 -4.51 -20.04 2.96
N ASN A 155 -3.86 -20.94 2.21
CA ASN A 155 -3.23 -20.60 0.94
C ASN A 155 -4.23 -20.86 -0.21
N PRO A 156 -4.67 -19.82 -0.94
CA PRO A 156 -5.54 -20.03 -2.10
C PRO A 156 -4.83 -20.76 -3.25
N ILE A 157 -3.49 -20.75 -3.29
CA ILE A 157 -2.68 -21.42 -4.31
C ILE A 157 -2.37 -22.85 -3.86
N HIS A 158 -3.26 -23.78 -4.18
CA HIS A 158 -3.16 -25.20 -3.78
C HIS A 158 -3.13 -26.17 -4.96
N SER A 159 -3.51 -25.73 -6.17
CA SER A 159 -3.48 -26.58 -7.35
C SER A 159 -2.12 -26.52 -8.05
N ASN A 160 -1.55 -27.69 -8.36
CA ASN A 160 -0.30 -27.79 -9.13
C ASN A 160 -0.40 -27.08 -10.49
N THR A 161 -1.59 -26.94 -11.06
CA THR A 161 -1.84 -26.25 -12.33
C THR A 161 -1.72 -24.74 -12.19
N THR A 162 -2.30 -24.13 -11.15
CA THR A 162 -2.16 -22.68 -10.89
C THR A 162 -0.74 -22.30 -10.48
N VAL A 163 -0.08 -23.14 -9.68
CA VAL A 163 1.34 -22.97 -9.34
C VAL A 163 2.21 -22.97 -10.60
N ARG A 164 1.96 -23.90 -11.54
CA ARG A 164 2.72 -23.96 -12.80
C ARG A 164 2.41 -22.77 -13.71
N ALA A 165 1.14 -22.36 -13.83
CA ALA A 165 0.73 -21.26 -14.69
C ALA A 165 1.23 -19.89 -14.18
N LEU A 166 1.08 -19.60 -12.88
CA LEU A 166 1.56 -18.37 -12.26
C LEU A 166 3.08 -18.38 -12.12
N GLY A 167 3.65 -19.53 -11.77
CA GLY A 167 5.09 -19.76 -11.76
C GLY A 167 5.71 -19.48 -13.12
N LEU A 168 5.13 -19.93 -14.24
CA LEU A 168 5.66 -19.65 -15.59
C LEU A 168 5.56 -18.17 -16.00
N CYS A 169 4.58 -17.43 -15.47
CA CYS A 169 4.30 -16.04 -15.80
C CYS A 169 5.15 -15.06 -14.95
N LEU A 170 5.42 -15.41 -13.69
CA LEU A 170 6.23 -14.60 -12.76
C LEU A 170 7.69 -15.07 -12.66
N VAL A 171 7.96 -16.36 -12.93
CA VAL A 171 9.28 -17.00 -12.85
C VAL A 171 9.59 -17.70 -14.18
N LYS A 172 10.65 -17.26 -14.86
CA LYS A 172 11.15 -17.93 -16.06
C LYS A 172 11.40 -19.43 -15.76
N PRO A 173 11.11 -20.37 -16.69
CA PRO A 173 10.98 -21.79 -16.38
C PRO A 173 12.26 -22.38 -15.80
N ARG A 174 12.13 -23.06 -14.67
CA ARG A 174 13.22 -23.69 -13.92
C ARG A 174 13.59 -25.04 -14.55
N THR A 175 14.51 -25.05 -15.50
CA THR A 175 15.34 -26.23 -15.78
C THR A 175 16.66 -26.11 -15.01
N GLY A 176 16.75 -26.87 -13.91
CA GLY A 176 17.98 -27.58 -13.48
C GLY A 176 19.26 -26.83 -13.08
N VAL A 177 19.34 -25.50 -13.02
CA VAL A 177 20.61 -24.80 -12.67
C VAL A 177 20.49 -24.01 -11.35
N PRO A 178 21.39 -24.21 -10.36
CA PRO A 178 21.39 -23.44 -9.13
C PRO A 178 22.03 -22.08 -9.39
N ARG A 179 21.23 -21.06 -9.66
CA ARG A 179 21.68 -19.67 -9.51
C ARG A 179 20.59 -18.85 -8.84
N ARG A 180 20.91 -18.39 -7.62
CA ARG A 180 20.18 -17.33 -6.92
C ARG A 180 19.92 -16.19 -7.92
N PRO A 181 18.67 -15.73 -8.09
CA PRO A 181 18.42 -14.53 -8.88
C PRO A 181 18.97 -13.32 -8.10
N ALA A 182 20.05 -12.73 -8.63
CA ALA A 182 20.76 -11.59 -8.05
C ALA A 182 20.00 -10.24 -8.15
N ILE A 183 18.69 -10.26 -8.44
CA ILE A 183 17.86 -9.06 -8.61
C ILE A 183 17.10 -8.68 -7.33
N LEU A 184 16.93 -9.61 -6.38
CA LEU A 184 16.24 -9.35 -5.11
C LEU A 184 17.18 -9.22 -3.89
N ARG A 185 18.47 -8.89 -4.11
CA ARG A 185 19.42 -8.57 -3.04
C ARG A 185 19.71 -7.06 -2.91
N ARG A 186 18.94 -6.21 -3.59
CA ARG A 186 19.11 -4.74 -3.58
C ARG A 186 17.88 -3.95 -3.07
N ILE A 187 16.86 -4.62 -2.54
CA ILE A 187 15.68 -3.96 -1.92
C ILE A 187 15.36 -4.51 -0.52
N CYS A 188 16.26 -5.33 0.06
CA CYS A 188 16.31 -5.64 1.49
C CYS A 188 17.78 -5.62 1.93
#